data_AF-A0A9E0U3W6-F1
#
_entry.id   AF-A0A9E0U3W6-F1
#
_cell.length_a   1.000
_cell.length_b   1.000
_cell.length_c   1.000
_cell.angle_alpha   90.00
_cell.angle_beta   90.00
_cell.angle_gamma   90.00
#
_symmetry.space_group_name_H-M   'P 1'
#
loop_
_entity.id
_entity.type
_entity.pdbx_description
1 polymer ?
#
loop_
_entity_poly.entity_id
_entity_poly.type
_entity_poly.pdbx_seq_one_letter_code
_entity_poly.pdbx_strand_id
1 'polypeptide(L)' 'MKIHEYQGKEILRKFGVVTPRGIPCFSVDEAVKAAEELGGKIWVVKAQIHAG' A
#
# COMPACT_ATOMS: atom_id res chain seq x y z
N MET A 1 -18.53 6.56 -6.84
CA MET A 1 -17.45 5.60 -7.14
C MET A 1 -16.53 5.54 -5.92
N LYS A 2 -16.10 4.34 -5.49
CA LYS A 2 -15.11 4.17 -4.40
C LYS A 2 -13.76 3.75 -5.01
N ILE A 3 -12.68 4.02 -4.28
CA ILE A 3 -11.31 3.60 -4.61
C ILE A 3 -10.69 2.89 -3.41
N HIS A 4 -9.70 2.05 -3.65
CA HIS A 4 -8.95 1.36 -2.59
C HIS A 4 -7.97 2.28 -1.86
N GLU A 5 -7.53 1.88 -0.67
CA GLU A 5 -6.57 2.65 0.15
C GLU A 5 -5.29 2.99 -0.64
N TYR A 6 -4.72 2.01 -1.37
CA TYR A 6 -3.48 2.24 -2.12
C TYR A 6 -3.64 3.27 -3.24
N GLN A 7 -4.81 3.29 -3.92
CA GLN A 7 -5.13 4.25 -4.98
C GLN A 7 -5.27 5.66 -4.41
N GLY A 8 -5.97 5.80 -3.28
CA GLY A 8 -6.08 7.08 -2.57
C GLY A 8 -4.72 7.61 -2.16
N LYS A 9 -3.84 6.76 -1.60
CA LYS A 9 -2.47 7.12 -1.26
C LYS A 9 -1.64 7.55 -2.47
N GLU A 10 -1.82 6.92 -3.63
CA GLU A 10 -1.13 7.33 -4.86
C GLU A 10 -1.57 8.71 -5.33
N ILE A 11 -2.88 9.00 -5.31
CA ILE A 11 -3.42 10.31 -5.64
C ILE A 11 -2.85 11.37 -4.69
N LEU A 12 -2.90 11.13 -3.38
CA LEU A 12 -2.37 12.06 -2.37
C LEU A 12 -0.88 12.38 -2.61
N ARG A 13 -0.06 11.37 -2.91
CA ARG A 13 1.36 11.55 -3.23
C ARG A 13 1.58 12.40 -4.49
N LYS A 14 0.74 12.25 -5.52
CA LYS A 14 0.81 13.07 -6.75
C LYS A 14 0.61 14.57 -6.46
N PHE A 15 -0.08 14.92 -5.38
CA PHE A 15 -0.28 16.30 -4.93
C PHE A 15 0.62 16.72 -3.76
N GLY A 16 1.70 15.98 -3.49
CA GLY A 16 2.70 16.34 -2.48
C GLY A 16 2.29 16.07 -1.03
N VAL A 17 1.17 15.37 -0.81
CA VAL A 17 0.75 14.98 0.54
C VAL A 17 1.57 13.76 0.98
N VAL A 18 2.21 13.87 2.16
CA VAL A 18 3.02 12.78 2.71
C VAL A 18 2.11 11.62 3.16
N THR A 19 2.42 10.42 2.71
CA THR A 19 1.73 9.19 3.11
C THR A 19 2.74 8.10 3.50
N PRO A 20 2.39 7.15 4.38
CA PRO A 20 3.24 5.98 4.63
C PRO A 20 3.58 5.24 3.34
N ARG A 21 4.84 4.79 3.22
CA ARG A 21 5.28 3.95 2.09
C ARG A 21 4.53 2.61 2.12
N GLY A 22 4.14 2.13 0.94
CA GLY A 22 3.44 0.86 0.78
C GLY A 22 3.34 0.47 -0.69
N ILE A 23 3.26 -0.84 -0.94
CA ILE A 23 3.26 -1.44 -2.28
C ILE A 23 2.02 -2.35 -2.37
N PRO A 24 1.10 -2.12 -3.33
CA PRO A 24 -0.02 -3.05 -3.56
C PRO A 24 0.51 -4.38 -4.10
N CYS A 25 -0.02 -5.49 -3.61
CA CYS A 25 0.42 -6.85 -3.97
C CYS A 25 -0.80 -7.69 -4.34
N PHE A 26 -0.69 -8.49 -5.39
CA PHE A 26 -1.74 -9.35 -5.93
C PHE A 26 -1.44 -10.85 -5.76
N SER A 27 -0.26 -11.16 -5.19
CA SER A 27 0.15 -12.51 -4.81
C SER A 27 0.94 -12.49 -3.51
N VAL A 28 1.12 -13.69 -2.93
CA VAL A 28 1.96 -13.87 -1.73
C VAL A 28 3.41 -13.50 -2.03
N ASP A 29 3.95 -13.94 -3.17
CA ASP A 29 5.34 -13.67 -3.55
C ASP A 29 5.62 -12.17 -3.72
N GLU A 30 4.66 -11.42 -4.28
CA GLU A 30 4.74 -9.96 -4.34
C GLU A 30 4.75 -9.32 -2.94
N ALA A 31 3.94 -9.83 -2.02
CA ALA A 31 3.89 -9.31 -0.65
C ALA A 31 5.22 -9.52 0.10
N VAL A 32 5.87 -10.66 -0.10
CA VAL A 32 7.20 -10.93 0.48
C VAL A 32 8.24 -9.98 -0.11
N LYS A 33 8.31 -9.85 -1.44
CA LYS A 33 9.23 -8.93 -2.11
C LYS A 33 9.01 -7.48 -1.71
N ALA A 34 7.75 -7.06 -1.56
CA ALA A 34 7.40 -5.73 -1.10
C ALA A 34 7.90 -5.44 0.32
N ALA A 35 7.81 -6.42 1.22
CA ALA A 35 8.34 -6.28 2.58
C ALA A 35 9.87 -6.10 2.57
N GLU A 36 10.58 -6.89 1.75
CA GLU A 36 12.02 -6.78 1.54
C GLU A 36 12.41 -5.40 0.96
N GLU A 37 11.70 -4.93 -0.08
CA GLU A 37 11.96 -3.63 -0.72
C GLU A 37 11.72 -2.44 0.23
N LEU A 38 10.63 -2.49 1.00
CA LEU A 38 10.32 -1.44 1.97
C LEU A 38 11.36 -1.38 3.09
N GLY A 39 11.97 -2.52 3.42
CA GLY A 39 12.89 -2.69 4.52
C GLY A 39 12.26 -2.40 5.89
N GLY A 40 13.09 -2.38 6.93
CA GLY A 40 12.65 -2.18 8.31
C GLY A 40 12.43 -3.49 9.05
N LYS A 41 11.69 -3.42 10.17
CA LYS A 41 11.48 -4.56 11.08
C LYS A 41 10.00 -4.93 11.27
N ILE A 42 9.08 -4.06 10.83
CA ILE A 42 7.63 -4.19 11.06
C ILE A 42 6.91 -3.69 9.81
N TRP A 43 5.93 -4.46 9.35
CA TRP A 43 5.06 -4.14 8.22
C TRP A 43 3.60 -4.31 8.60
N VAL A 44 2.72 -3.55 7.92
CA VAL A 44 1.27 -3.70 8.06
C VAL A 44 0.72 -4.28 6.76
N VAL A 45 0.22 -5.51 6.84
CA VAL A 45 -0.45 -6.17 5.71
C VAL A 45 -1.95 -5.88 5.78
N LYS A 46 -2.53 -5.32 4.71
CA LYS A 46 -3.92 -4.86 4.69
C LYS A 46 -4.68 -5.41 3.50
N ALA A 47 -5.82 -6.05 3.76
CA ALA A 47 -6.78 -6.38 2.72
C ALA A 47 -7.26 -5.10 2.01
N GLN A 48 -7.28 -5.11 0.68
CA GLN A 48 -7.74 -3.96 -0.12
C GLN A 48 -9.20 -4.18 -0.51
N ILE A 49 -10.11 -3.68 0.33
CA ILE A 49 -11.56 -3.71 0.11
C ILE A 49 -12.14 -2.30 0.23
N HIS A 50 -13.39 -2.11 -0.21
CA HIS A 50 -14.09 -0.81 -0.12
C HIS A 50 -14.87 -0.62 1.19
N ALA A 51 -14.97 -1.67 2.00
CA ALA A 51 -15.53 -1.59 3.35
C ALA A 51 -14.44 -1.17 4.34
N GLY A 52 -14.82 -0.41 5.36
CA GLY A 52 -13.95 -0.09 6.50
C GLY A 52 -13.97 -1.18 7.54
#